data_AF-A0A4P8YD74-F1
#
_entry.id   AF-A0A4P8YD74-F1
#
_cell.length_a   1.000
_cell.length_b   1.000
_cell.length_c   1.000
_cell.angle_alpha   90.00
_cell.angle_beta   90.00
_cell.angle_gamma   90.00
#
_symmetry.space_group_name_H-M   'P 1'
#
loop_
_entity.id
_entity.type
_entity.pdbx_description
1 polymer ?
#
loop_
_entity_poly.entity_id
_entity_poly.type
_entity_poly.pdbx_seq_one_letter_code
_entity_poly.pdbx_strand_id
1 'polypeptide(L)' 'MKPTSLKPGQRVVIAPEFGTEVERGTFIRRVPRYYGKPAYCIVRVDGYAGLHGEDDLGDTHYSDYAVSRRFQLEGKNNG' A
#
# COMPACT_ATOMS: atom_id res chain seq x y z
N MET A 1 8.88 -4.60 -3.31
CA MET A 1 8.43 -5.69 -4.21
C MET A 1 7.89 -5.15 -5.54
N LYS A 2 7.74 -5.94 -6.63
CA LYS A 2 7.17 -5.38 -7.89
C LYS A 2 5.68 -5.05 -7.72
N PRO A 3 5.21 -3.81 -7.99
CA PRO A 3 3.81 -3.44 -7.79
C PRO A 3 2.83 -4.30 -8.59
N THR A 4 3.22 -4.70 -9.80
CA THR A 4 2.43 -5.56 -10.69
C THR A 4 2.30 -7.01 -10.22
N SER A 5 3.06 -7.42 -9.19
CA SER A 5 2.94 -8.75 -8.59
C SER A 5 1.90 -8.82 -7.47
N LEU A 6 1.41 -7.67 -7.00
CA LEU A 6 0.35 -7.59 -6.01
C LEU A 6 -1.00 -7.91 -6.64
N LYS A 7 -1.80 -8.70 -5.92
CA LYS A 7 -3.18 -9.05 -6.27
C LYS A 7 -4.14 -8.39 -5.29
N PRO A 8 -5.31 -7.89 -5.75
CA PRO A 8 -6.34 -7.36 -4.87
C PRO A 8 -6.63 -8.31 -3.69
N GLY A 9 -6.76 -7.75 -2.49
CA GLY A 9 -6.97 -8.49 -1.25
C GLY A 9 -5.71 -9.01 -0.57
N GLN A 10 -4.52 -8.87 -1.18
CA GLN A 10 -3.28 -9.28 -0.52
C GLN A 10 -2.91 -8.37 0.65
N ARG A 11 -2.55 -9.01 1.75
CA ARG A 11 -2.02 -8.34 2.93
C ARG A 11 -0.56 -7.93 2.72
N VAL A 12 -0.26 -6.70 3.13
CA VAL A 12 1.05 -6.09 2.96
C VAL A 12 1.52 -5.45 4.25
N VAL A 13 2.83 -5.48 4.43
CA VAL A 13 3.56 -4.74 5.46
C VAL A 13 4.27 -3.58 4.75
N ILE A 14 4.13 -2.38 5.30
CA ILE A 14 4.64 -1.13 4.72
C ILE A 14 5.67 -0.56 5.69
N ALA A 15 6.95 -0.65 5.33
CA ALA A 15 8.01 0.00 6.11
C ALA A 15 7.78 1.52 6.17
N PRO A 16 8.14 2.21 7.26
CA PRO A 16 8.01 3.65 7.37
C PRO A 16 8.86 4.39 6.32
N GLU A 17 8.42 5.58 5.90
CA GLU A 17 9.31 6.52 5.20
C GLU A 17 10.17 7.29 6.19
N PHE A 18 9.55 7.66 7.30
CA PHE A 18 10.11 8.38 8.42
C PHE A 18 9.68 7.69 9.71
N GLY A 19 10.55 7.64 10.72
CA GLY A 19 10.27 6.94 11.97
C GLY A 19 10.49 5.43 11.89
N THR A 20 9.96 4.71 12.88
CA THR A 20 10.20 3.26 13.07
C THR A 20 8.93 2.41 13.00
N GLU A 21 7.76 3.03 12.94
CA GLU A 21 6.49 2.30 12.96
C GLU A 21 6.16 1.69 11.60
N VAL A 22 5.83 0.40 11.63
CA VAL A 22 5.52 -0.37 10.45
C VAL A 22 4.00 -0.45 10.32
N GLU A 23 3.51 -0.06 9.15
CA GLU A 23 2.09 -0.09 8.85
C GLU A 23 1.68 -1.42 8.21
N ARG A 24 0.40 -1.77 8.39
CA ARG A 24 -0.21 -2.93 7.75
C ARG A 24 -1.40 -2.49 6.92
N GLY A 25 -1.66 -3.24 5.85
CA GLY A 25 -2.79 -2.93 5.01
C GLY A 25 -3.12 -4.01 4.00
N THR A 26 -4.15 -3.71 3.23
CA THR A 26 -4.65 -4.57 2.16
C THR A 26 -4.49 -3.86 0.83
N PHE A 27 -3.79 -4.50 -0.11
CA PHE A 27 -3.69 -4.00 -1.47
C PHE A 27 -5.05 -4.09 -2.17
N ILE A 28 -5.58 -2.95 -2.62
CA ILE A 28 -6.88 -2.88 -3.28
C ILE A 28 -6.70 -3.05 -4.79
N ARG A 29 -5.89 -2.18 -5.42
CA ARG A 29 -5.63 -2.23 -6.86
C ARG A 29 -4.43 -1.36 -7.24
N ARG A 30 -3.92 -1.59 -8.46
CA ARG A 30 -3.00 -0.67 -9.14
C ARG A 30 -3.74 0.10 -10.23
N VAL A 31 -3.50 1.40 -10.28
CA VAL A 31 -3.96 2.29 -11.34
C VAL A 31 -2.84 2.45 -12.37
N PRO A 32 -3.08 2.09 -13.65
CA PRO A 32 -2.07 2.26 -14.67
C PRO A 32 -1.78 3.75 -14.93
N ARG A 33 -0.60 4.03 -15.47
CA ARG A 33 -0.22 5.37 -15.92
C ARG A 33 -1.22 5.84 -16.99
N TYR A 34 -1.62 7.11 -16.91
CA TYR A 34 -2.36 7.79 -17.96
C TYR A 34 -1.78 9.18 -18.21
N TYR A 35 -2.31 9.91 -19.19
CA TYR A 35 -1.74 11.18 -19.63
C TYR A 35 -1.51 12.15 -18.46
N GLY A 36 -0.25 12.56 -18.28
CA GLY A 36 0.18 13.48 -17.22
C GLY A 36 0.22 12.90 -15.80
N LYS A 37 -0.18 11.65 -15.56
CA LYS A 37 -0.22 11.07 -14.21
C LYS A 37 0.52 9.72 -14.11
N PRO A 38 1.49 9.58 -13.19
CA PRO A 38 2.20 8.33 -12.99
C PRO A 38 1.28 7.23 -12.47
N ALA A 39 1.69 5.97 -12.65
CA ALA A 39 1.00 4.84 -12.04
C ALA A 39 1.13 4.87 -10.51
N TYR A 40 0.10 4.40 -9.82
CA TYR A 40 0.07 4.31 -8.37
C TYR A 40 -0.79 3.13 -7.91
N CYS A 41 -0.59 2.73 -6.67
CA CYS A 41 -1.32 1.69 -5.98
C CYS A 41 -2.26 2.31 -4.95
N ILE A 42 -3.40 1.67 -4.74
CA ILE A 42 -4.32 1.99 -3.66
C ILE A 42 -4.24 0.87 -2.63
N VAL A 43 -4.02 1.26 -1.38
CA VAL A 43 -3.86 0.35 -0.26
C VAL A 43 -4.73 0.85 0.86
N ARG A 44 -5.55 -0.04 1.43
CA ARG A 44 -6.28 0.24 2.65
C ARG A 44 -5.35 0.05 3.83
N VAL A 45 -4.97 1.11 4.51
CA VAL A 45 -4.05 1.08 5.66
C VAL A 45 -4.87 0.98 6.93
N ASP A 46 -4.61 -0.07 7.72
CA ASP A 46 -5.48 -0.41 8.86
C ASP A 46 -5.50 0.71 9.91
N GLY A 47 -4.35 1.36 10.15
CA GLY A 47 -4.23 2.44 11.13
C GLY A 47 -4.84 3.77 10.70
N TYR A 48 -5.26 3.91 9.43
CA TYR A 48 -5.75 5.19 8.89
C TYR A 48 -7.28 5.25 8.77
N ALA A 49 -7.98 4.15 9.05
CA ALA A 49 -9.43 4.16 9.06
C ALA A 49 -9.97 5.14 10.11
N GLY A 50 -10.96 5.96 9.74
CA GLY A 50 -11.60 6.93 10.63
C GLY A 50 -10.89 8.27 10.78
N LEU A 51 -9.69 8.48 10.19
CA LEU A 51 -8.92 9.72 10.38
C LEU A 51 -9.60 10.95 9.78
N HIS A 52 -10.39 10.77 8.71
CA HIS A 52 -11.12 11.86 8.05
C HIS A 52 -12.65 11.74 8.17
N GLY A 53 -13.14 10.96 9.14
CA GLY A 53 -14.58 10.75 9.40
C GLY A 53 -14.95 9.26 9.41
N GLU A 54 -16.19 8.95 9.82
CA GLU A 54 -16.64 7.56 10.03
C GLU A 54 -16.63 6.69 8.76
N ASP A 55 -16.74 7.30 7.58
CA ASP A 55 -16.70 6.62 6.29
C ASP A 55 -15.28 6.50 5.70
N ASP A 56 -14.26 7.01 6.40
CA ASP A 56 -12.87 6.90 5.95
C ASP A 56 -12.35 5.48 6.16
N LEU A 57 -12.20 4.76 5.06
CA LEU A 57 -11.72 3.39 5.08
C LEU A 57 -10.19 3.30 5.20
N GLY A 58 -9.46 4.42 5.15
CA GLY A 58 -7.99 4.44 5.17
C GLY A 58 -7.35 4.17 3.80
N ASP A 59 -8.07 4.39 2.71
CA ASP A 59 -7.57 4.15 1.35
C ASP A 59 -6.51 5.17 0.95
N THR A 60 -5.27 4.72 0.82
CA THR A 60 -4.10 5.58 0.62
C THR A 60 -3.41 5.30 -0.71
N HIS A 61 -2.94 6.36 -1.36
CA HIS A 61 -2.20 6.27 -2.62
C HIS A 61 -0.69 6.10 -2.38
N TYR A 62 -0.10 5.09 -3.01
CA TYR A 62 1.35 4.88 -3.02
C TYR A 62 1.87 4.83 -4.45
N SER A 63 2.96 5.54 -4.72
CA SER A 63 3.63 5.41 -6.02
C SER A 63 4.20 4.00 -6.23
N ASP A 64 4.36 3.58 -7.49
CA ASP A 64 5.06 2.33 -7.82
C ASP A 64 6.47 2.28 -7.17
N TYR A 65 7.13 3.44 -7.04
CA TYR A 65 8.42 3.56 -6.38
C TYR A 65 8.35 3.23 -4.89
N ALA A 66 7.38 3.81 -4.17
CA ALA A 66 7.16 3.53 -2.75
C ALA A 66 6.85 2.05 -2.50
N VAL A 67 5.97 1.46 -3.31
CA VAL A 67 5.66 0.02 -3.24
C VAL A 67 6.89 -0.84 -3.53
N SER A 68 7.73 -0.42 -4.47
CA SER A 68 8.96 -1.15 -4.80
C SER A 68 9.93 -1.22 -3.63
N ARG A 69 10.04 -0.14 -2.86
CA ARG A 69 11.03 0.02 -1.78
C ARG A 69 10.55 -0.43 -0.41
N ARG A 70 9.28 -0.18 -0.10
CA ARG A 70 8.77 -0.25 1.29
C ARG A 70 7.82 -1.42 1.55
N PHE A 71 7.24 -2.00 0.50
CA PHE A 71 6.21 -3.04 0.66
C PHE A 71 6.79 -4.45 0.65
N GLN A 72 6.27 -5.25 1.57
CA GLN A 72 6.48 -6.68 1.70
C GLN A 72 5.13 -7.39 1.82
N LEU A 73 5.06 -8.67 1.43
CA LEU A 73 3.85 -9.48 1.65
C LEU A 73 3.81 -9.93 3.10
N GLU A 74 2.69 -9.71 3.77
CA GLU A 74 2.45 -10.25 5.11
C GLU A 74 2.37 -11.77 5.02
N GLY A 75 3.26 -12.48 5.73
CA GLY A 75 3.31 -13.95 5.74
C GLY A 75 4.32 -14.61 4.79
N LYS A 76 5.19 -13.86 4.10
CA LYS A 76 6.42 -14.45 3.58
C LYS A 76 7.43 -14.60 4.72
N ASN A 77 7.33 -15.71 5.45
CA ASN A 77 8.43 -16.23 6.26
C ASN A 77 9.64 -16.38 5.33
N ASN A 78 10.70 -15.61 5.58
CA ASN A 78 12.03 -15.98 5.11
C ASN A 78 12.44 -17.19 5.96
N GLY A 79 12.20 -18.39 5.43
CA GLY A 79 12.88 -19.60 5.86
C GLY A 79 14.34 -19.59 5.42
#